data_AF-A0A256YFG1-F1
#
_entry.id   AF-A0A256YFG1-F1
#
_cell.length_a   1.000
_cell.length_b   1.000
_cell.length_c   1.000
_cell.angle_alpha   90.00
_cell.angle_beta   90.00
_cell.angle_gamma   90.00
#
_symmetry.space_group_name_H-M   'P 1'
#
loop_
_entity.id
_entity.type
_entity.pdbx_description
1 polymer ?
#
loop_
_entity_poly.entity_id
_entity_poly.type
_entity_poly.pdbx_seq_one_letter_code
_entity_poly.pdbx_strand_id
1 'polypeptide(L)'
;IYAGIVKDPMLHILISISGGVGAAFGKLIVYYFGYGIRHVLPENIKKNMEVFVELFKRSTFIAVLIFAASPLPDDIVYVPLGATKYDVKKYFIALVSGKIIITGIAVYFGSAFTGLLSETAQYPEYITFPILILISLYIMYLVAKIDWVVVANEFSKKGFIGGVKYLVRTTIEYTLKLLSGIIGFFIRKIR
;
A
#
# COMPACT_ATOMS: atom_id res chain seq x y z
N ILE A 1 7.59 3.21 13.27
CA ILE A 1 8.55 3.82 14.23
C ILE A 1 7.77 4.50 15.36
N TYR A 2 7.02 5.59 15.11
CA TYR A 2 6.19 6.23 16.16
C TYR A 2 5.13 5.32 16.79
N ALA A 3 4.44 4.50 15.99
CA ALA A 3 3.45 3.54 16.48
C ALA A 3 4.01 2.46 17.41
N GLY A 4 5.33 2.21 17.40
CA GLY A 4 5.96 1.23 18.28
C GLY A 4 6.38 1.78 19.63
N ILE A 5 6.46 3.10 19.77
CA ILE A 5 6.76 3.80 21.03
C ILE A 5 5.47 4.03 21.80
N VAL A 6 4.40 4.36 21.08
CA VAL A 6 3.07 4.58 21.62
C VAL A 6 2.37 3.24 21.79
N LYS A 7 2.05 2.84 23.01
CA LYS A 7 1.29 1.60 23.30
C LYS A 7 -0.21 1.85 23.56
N ASP A 8 -0.61 3.11 23.67
CA ASP A 8 -1.99 3.48 23.96
C ASP A 8 -2.90 3.27 22.72
N PRO A 9 -3.92 2.39 22.81
CA PRO A 9 -4.86 2.14 21.74
C PRO A 9 -5.62 3.40 21.28
N MET A 10 -5.90 4.35 22.16
CA MET A 10 -6.57 5.61 21.79
C MET A 10 -5.68 6.46 20.90
N LEU A 11 -4.39 6.49 21.19
CA LEU A 11 -3.44 7.29 20.44
C LEU A 11 -3.15 6.64 19.07
N HIS A 12 -3.22 5.31 18.94
CA HIS A 12 -3.23 4.62 17.65
C HIS A 12 -4.42 5.02 16.76
N ILE A 13 -5.62 5.12 17.34
CA ILE A 13 -6.80 5.58 16.61
C ILE A 13 -6.59 7.02 16.13
N LEU A 14 -6.09 7.91 16.99
CA LEU A 14 -5.81 9.30 16.61
C LEU A 14 -4.76 9.40 15.51
N ILE A 15 -3.68 8.62 15.57
CA ILE A 15 -2.65 8.56 14.51
C ILE A 15 -3.28 8.07 13.20
N SER A 16 -4.12 7.04 13.26
CA SER A 16 -4.77 6.47 12.08
C SER A 16 -5.74 7.46 11.44
N ILE A 17 -6.54 8.16 12.24
CA ILE A 17 -7.48 9.19 11.76
C ILE A 17 -6.71 10.37 11.18
N SER A 18 -5.77 10.96 11.94
CA SER A 18 -5.00 12.13 11.49
C SER A 18 -4.14 11.82 10.26
N GLY A 19 -3.46 10.67 10.25
CA GLY A 19 -2.66 10.20 9.12
C GLY A 19 -3.51 9.90 7.90
N GLY A 20 -4.65 9.22 8.07
CA GLY A 20 -5.60 8.93 6.99
C GLY A 20 -6.19 10.19 6.37
N VAL A 21 -6.60 11.16 7.20
CA VAL A 21 -7.12 12.45 6.77
C VAL A 21 -6.04 13.28 6.07
N GLY A 22 -4.85 13.38 6.63
CA GLY A 22 -3.72 14.11 6.02
C GLY A 22 -3.34 13.52 4.65
N ALA A 23 -3.28 12.19 4.54
CA ALA A 23 -3.03 11.51 3.27
C ALA A 23 -4.16 11.77 2.24
N ALA A 24 -5.41 11.79 2.69
CA ALA A 24 -6.55 12.10 1.82
C ALA A 24 -6.49 13.54 1.28
N PHE A 25 -6.10 14.52 2.10
CA PHE A 25 -5.86 15.90 1.64
C PHE A 25 -4.78 15.97 0.56
N GLY A 26 -3.68 15.23 0.72
CA GLY A 26 -2.65 15.15 -0.33
C GLY A 26 -3.19 14.61 -1.66
N LYS A 27 -4.10 13.64 -1.60
CA LYS A 27 -4.70 13.02 -2.79
C LYS A 27 -5.80 13.87 -3.45
N LEU A 28 -6.36 14.88 -2.77
CA LEU A 28 -7.20 15.90 -3.43
C LEU A 28 -6.43 16.65 -4.53
N ILE A 29 -5.11 16.86 -4.36
CA ILE A 29 -4.27 17.48 -5.38
C ILE A 29 -4.29 16.65 -6.67
N VAL A 30 -4.21 15.32 -6.55
CA VAL A 30 -4.27 14.39 -7.70
C VAL A 30 -5.64 14.43 -8.38
N TYR A 31 -6.72 14.46 -7.59
CA TYR A 31 -8.07 14.62 -8.13
C TYR A 31 -8.20 15.94 -8.91
N TYR A 32 -7.77 17.07 -8.33
CA TYR A 32 -7.87 18.38 -8.98
C TYR A 32 -6.92 18.52 -10.17
N PHE A 33 -5.77 17.84 -10.14
CA PHE A 33 -4.92 17.71 -11.32
C PHE A 33 -5.69 17.06 -12.47
N GLY A 34 -6.34 15.92 -12.22
CA GLY A 34 -7.22 15.26 -13.20
C GLY A 34 -8.34 16.18 -13.71
N TYR A 35 -8.96 16.94 -12.80
CA TYR A 35 -9.99 17.93 -13.15
C TYR A 35 -9.45 19.04 -14.06
N GLY A 36 -8.26 19.58 -13.75
CA GLY A 36 -7.63 20.67 -14.48
C GLY A 36 -7.21 20.26 -15.89
N ILE A 37 -6.54 19.11 -16.02
CA ILE A 37 -6.05 18.61 -17.31
C ILE A 37 -7.19 18.25 -18.28
N ARG A 38 -8.42 18.03 -17.79
CA ARG A 38 -9.58 17.71 -18.62
C ARG A 38 -9.70 18.65 -19.83
N HIS A 39 -9.45 19.95 -19.66
CA HIS A 39 -9.63 20.94 -20.74
C HIS A 39 -8.61 20.79 -21.88
N VAL A 40 -7.45 20.19 -21.61
CA VAL A 40 -6.36 19.99 -22.57
C VAL A 40 -6.48 18.63 -23.28
N LEU A 41 -7.23 17.69 -22.70
CA LEU A 41 -7.38 16.34 -23.25
C LEU A 41 -8.27 16.34 -24.52
N PRO A 42 -7.90 15.56 -25.55
CA PRO A 42 -8.75 15.35 -26.72
C PRO A 42 -10.00 14.51 -26.36
N GLU A 43 -11.07 14.68 -27.15
CA GLU A 43 -12.39 14.12 -26.80
C GLU A 43 -12.45 12.59 -26.75
N ASN A 44 -11.63 11.91 -27.54
CA ASN A 44 -11.48 10.47 -27.47
C ASN A 44 -10.99 10.00 -26.08
N ILE A 45 -10.04 10.71 -25.47
CA ILE A 45 -9.52 10.36 -24.14
C ILE A 45 -10.57 10.66 -23.07
N LYS A 46 -11.24 11.81 -23.15
CA LYS A 46 -12.34 12.15 -22.22
C LYS A 46 -13.44 11.09 -22.23
N LYS A 47 -13.87 10.67 -23.41
CA LYS A 47 -14.89 9.62 -23.58
C LYS A 47 -14.44 8.28 -22.98
N ASN A 48 -13.18 7.90 -23.18
CA ASN A 48 -12.63 6.67 -22.59
C ASN A 48 -12.61 6.74 -21.05
N MET A 49 -12.26 7.89 -20.47
CA MET A 49 -12.31 8.09 -19.01
C MET A 49 -13.74 8.05 -18.47
N GLU A 50 -14.70 8.63 -19.20
CA GLU A 50 -16.13 8.57 -18.84
C GLU A 50 -16.64 7.13 -18.85
N VAL A 51 -16.32 6.35 -19.89
CA VAL A 51 -16.66 4.92 -19.95
C VAL A 51 -16.00 4.15 -18.81
N PHE A 52 -14.71 4.41 -18.53
CA PHE A 52 -14.01 3.78 -17.42
C PHE A 52 -14.71 4.04 -16.08
N VAL A 53 -15.06 5.28 -15.78
CA VAL A 53 -15.78 5.64 -14.55
C VAL A 53 -17.20 5.06 -14.54
N GLU A 54 -17.84 4.97 -15.71
CA GLU A 54 -19.16 4.39 -15.90
C GLU A 54 -19.19 2.88 -15.67
N LEU A 55 -18.12 2.14 -15.98
CA LEU A 55 -17.97 0.73 -15.57
C LEU A 55 -18.08 0.56 -14.06
N PHE A 56 -17.69 1.59 -13.30
CA PHE A 56 -17.80 1.61 -11.85
C PHE A 56 -19.04 2.36 -11.35
N LYS A 57 -19.95 2.90 -12.16
CA LYS A 57 -20.99 3.88 -11.73
C LYS A 57 -21.76 3.53 -10.44
N ARG A 58 -22.10 2.25 -10.22
CA ARG A 58 -22.77 1.77 -8.98
C ARG A 58 -21.82 1.50 -7.82
N SER A 59 -20.55 1.26 -8.11
CA SER A 59 -19.52 0.85 -7.16
C SER A 59 -18.34 1.82 -7.07
N THR A 60 -18.39 3.02 -7.66
CA THR A 60 -17.25 3.96 -7.69
C THR A 60 -16.80 4.31 -6.28
N PHE A 61 -17.75 4.53 -5.37
CA PHE A 61 -17.45 4.76 -3.96
C PHE A 61 -16.70 3.58 -3.34
N ILE A 62 -17.19 2.35 -3.58
CA ILE A 62 -16.59 1.12 -3.07
C ILE A 62 -15.22 0.88 -3.71
N ALA A 63 -15.06 1.16 -5.00
CA ALA A 63 -13.79 1.05 -5.70
C ALA A 63 -12.77 2.02 -5.11
N VAL A 64 -13.12 3.30 -4.95
CA VAL A 64 -12.24 4.29 -4.29
C VAL A 64 -11.86 3.85 -2.89
N LEU A 65 -12.82 3.33 -2.11
CA LEU A 65 -12.58 2.81 -0.76
C LEU A 65 -11.56 1.65 -0.79
N ILE A 66 -11.77 0.65 -1.65
CA ILE A 66 -10.90 -0.54 -1.76
C ILE A 66 -9.50 -0.13 -2.23
N PHE A 67 -9.39 0.73 -3.25
CA PHE A 67 -8.11 1.24 -3.72
C PHE A 67 -7.40 2.09 -2.65
N ALA A 68 -8.14 2.90 -1.88
CA ALA A 68 -7.57 3.68 -0.79
C ALA A 68 -7.12 2.81 0.40
N ALA A 69 -7.86 1.73 0.68
CA ALA A 69 -7.58 0.78 1.76
C ALA A 69 -6.54 -0.30 1.39
N SER A 70 -6.03 -0.29 0.17
CA SER A 70 -5.06 -1.26 -0.33
C SER A 70 -3.74 -0.57 -0.72
N PRO A 71 -2.62 -1.30 -0.75
CA PRO A 71 -1.34 -0.77 -1.23
C PRO A 71 -1.29 -0.64 -2.76
N LEU A 72 -2.44 -0.61 -3.44
CA LEU A 72 -2.53 -0.52 -4.89
C LEU A 72 -2.22 0.91 -5.38
N PRO A 73 -1.76 1.05 -6.63
CA PRO A 73 -1.59 2.36 -7.27
C PRO A 73 -2.97 3.00 -7.48
N ASP A 74 -3.36 3.83 -6.53
CA ASP A 74 -4.69 4.44 -6.42
C ASP A 74 -4.87 5.62 -7.40
N ASP A 75 -3.77 6.23 -7.85
CA ASP A 75 -3.76 7.33 -8.82
C ASP A 75 -4.38 6.97 -10.18
N ILE A 76 -4.33 5.69 -10.56
CA ILE A 76 -4.96 5.16 -11.78
C ILE A 76 -6.48 5.38 -11.76
N VAL A 77 -7.08 5.38 -10.56
CA VAL A 77 -8.52 5.59 -10.37
C VAL A 77 -8.82 7.08 -10.17
N TYR A 78 -7.96 7.80 -9.45
CA TYR A 78 -8.28 9.16 -9.00
C TYR A 78 -8.20 10.21 -10.11
N VAL A 79 -7.24 10.08 -11.03
CA VAL A 79 -7.10 11.00 -12.16
C VAL A 79 -8.33 10.96 -13.08
N PRO A 80 -8.82 9.79 -13.54
CA PRO A 80 -10.08 9.69 -14.29
C PRO A 80 -11.30 10.24 -13.52
N LEU A 81 -11.38 10.04 -12.21
CA LEU A 81 -12.48 10.59 -11.40
C LEU A 81 -12.48 12.11 -11.36
N GLY A 82 -11.29 12.72 -11.24
CA GLY A 82 -11.13 14.17 -11.37
C GLY A 82 -11.53 14.66 -12.74
N ALA A 83 -11.01 14.02 -13.80
CA ALA A 83 -11.30 14.36 -15.18
C ALA A 83 -12.78 14.23 -15.53
N THR A 84 -13.51 13.28 -14.94
CA THR A 84 -14.95 13.06 -15.17
C THR A 84 -15.86 13.91 -14.27
N LYS A 85 -15.28 14.73 -13.36
CA LYS A 85 -16.02 15.56 -12.39
C LYS A 85 -16.89 14.73 -11.44
N TYR A 86 -16.39 13.58 -11.00
CA TYR A 86 -17.07 12.80 -9.96
C TYR A 86 -17.25 13.62 -8.68
N ASP A 87 -18.31 13.38 -7.92
CA ASP A 87 -18.59 14.14 -6.70
C ASP A 87 -17.40 14.10 -5.71
N VAL A 88 -16.79 15.26 -5.48
CA VAL A 88 -15.60 15.41 -4.62
C VAL A 88 -15.90 14.97 -3.18
N LYS A 89 -17.11 15.20 -2.67
CA LYS A 89 -17.48 14.83 -1.31
C LYS A 89 -17.55 13.30 -1.19
N LYS A 90 -18.20 12.63 -2.14
CA LYS A 90 -18.28 11.15 -2.17
C LYS A 90 -16.89 10.53 -2.30
N TYR A 91 -16.07 11.10 -3.19
CA TYR A 91 -14.68 10.70 -3.35
C TYR A 91 -13.89 10.85 -2.04
N PHE A 92 -13.96 12.03 -1.41
CA PHE A 92 -13.20 12.33 -0.21
C PHE A 92 -13.61 11.46 0.97
N ILE A 93 -14.90 11.18 1.16
CA ILE A 93 -15.39 10.30 2.22
C ILE A 93 -14.87 8.86 2.01
N ALA A 94 -14.96 8.33 0.79
CA ALA A 94 -14.44 7.00 0.46
C ALA A 94 -12.92 6.93 0.67
N LEU A 95 -12.21 7.95 0.21
CA LEU A 95 -10.76 8.08 0.31
C LEU A 95 -10.30 8.14 1.77
N VAL A 96 -10.88 9.03 2.59
CA VAL A 96 -10.56 9.15 4.01
C VAL A 96 -10.82 7.83 4.73
N SER A 97 -11.98 7.22 4.50
CA SER A 97 -12.33 5.93 5.12
C SER A 97 -11.30 4.84 4.78
N GLY A 98 -10.93 4.71 3.50
CA GLY A 98 -9.95 3.72 3.08
C GLY A 98 -8.55 4.02 3.60
N LYS A 99 -8.12 5.29 3.60
CA LYS A 99 -6.82 5.69 4.13
C LYS A 99 -6.72 5.44 5.64
N ILE A 100 -7.77 5.72 6.41
CA ILE A 100 -7.82 5.40 7.84
C ILE A 100 -7.64 3.90 8.05
N ILE A 101 -8.31 3.06 7.26
CA ILE A 101 -8.19 1.59 7.35
C ILE A 101 -6.73 1.15 7.12
N ILE A 102 -6.10 1.55 6.01
CA ILE A 102 -4.73 1.11 5.72
C ILE A 102 -3.71 1.68 6.71
N THR A 103 -3.89 2.93 7.16
CA THR A 103 -3.04 3.51 8.21
C THR A 103 -3.23 2.81 9.55
N GLY A 104 -4.46 2.43 9.89
CA GLY A 104 -4.77 1.69 11.11
C GLY A 104 -4.12 0.32 11.09
N ILE A 105 -4.28 -0.43 10.00
CA ILE A 105 -3.60 -1.73 9.81
C ILE A 105 -2.09 -1.56 9.99
N ALA A 106 -1.49 -0.53 9.38
CA ALA A 106 -0.05 -0.29 9.51
C ALA A 106 0.38 0.07 10.94
N VAL A 107 -0.40 0.89 11.66
CA VAL A 107 -0.13 1.32 13.04
C VAL A 107 -0.22 0.13 14.00
N TYR A 108 -1.31 -0.63 13.94
CA TYR A 108 -1.52 -1.80 14.81
C TYR A 108 -0.55 -2.94 14.49
N PHE A 109 -0.26 -3.19 13.21
CA PHE A 109 0.73 -4.19 12.84
C PHE A 109 2.13 -3.78 13.30
N GLY A 110 2.48 -2.50 13.14
CA GLY A 110 3.73 -1.94 13.60
C GLY A 110 3.89 -2.05 15.13
N SER A 111 2.85 -1.71 15.89
CA SER A 111 2.88 -1.76 17.36
C SER A 111 2.94 -3.19 17.91
N ALA A 112 2.19 -4.12 17.32
CA ALA A 112 2.26 -5.54 17.66
C ALA A 112 3.66 -6.11 17.40
N PHE A 113 4.25 -5.77 16.25
CA PHE A 113 5.59 -6.22 15.87
C PHE A 113 6.68 -5.65 16.78
N THR A 114 6.58 -4.37 17.18
CA THR A 114 7.50 -3.80 18.17
C THR A 114 7.32 -4.41 19.54
N GLY A 115 6.08 -4.67 19.99
CA GLY A 115 5.81 -5.34 21.26
C GLY A 115 6.50 -6.70 21.33
N LEU A 116 6.41 -7.50 20.26
CA LEU A 116 7.11 -8.79 20.16
C LEU A 116 8.64 -8.67 20.27
N LEU A 117 9.25 -7.65 19.66
CA LEU A 117 10.71 -7.48 19.68
C LEU A 117 11.23 -6.86 20.97
N SER A 118 10.55 -5.86 21.52
CA SER A 118 11.01 -5.13 22.70
C SER A 118 10.63 -5.80 24.02
N GLU A 119 9.41 -6.35 24.12
CA GLU A 119 8.92 -6.91 25.38
C GLU A 119 9.28 -8.39 25.53
N THR A 120 9.13 -9.18 24.46
CA THR A 120 9.41 -10.63 24.52
C THR A 120 10.89 -10.95 24.41
N ALA A 121 11.64 -10.18 23.59
CA ALA A 121 13.07 -10.47 23.35
C ALA A 121 14.04 -9.53 24.09
N GLN A 122 13.53 -8.54 24.84
CA GLN A 122 14.31 -7.60 25.69
C GLN A 122 15.49 -6.90 24.99
N TYR A 123 15.42 -6.69 23.67
CA TYR A 123 16.48 -6.02 22.96
C TYR A 123 16.48 -4.50 23.22
N PRO A 124 17.65 -3.89 23.46
CA PRO A 124 17.78 -2.44 23.57
C PRO A 124 17.29 -1.71 22.31
N GLU A 125 16.74 -0.49 22.48
CA GLU A 125 16.16 0.29 21.38
C GLU A 125 17.13 0.54 20.22
N TYR A 126 18.42 0.78 20.52
CA TYR A 126 19.46 0.99 19.51
C TYR A 126 19.75 -0.25 18.66
N ILE A 127 19.31 -1.44 19.07
CA ILE A 127 19.35 -2.68 18.27
C ILE A 127 18.03 -2.85 17.51
N THR A 128 16.90 -2.61 18.18
CA THR A 128 15.56 -2.79 17.62
C THR A 128 15.30 -1.86 16.43
N PHE A 129 15.68 -0.58 16.50
CA PHE A 129 15.43 0.38 15.41
C PHE A 129 16.15 0.03 14.10
N PRO A 130 17.46 -0.26 14.08
CA PRO A 130 18.13 -0.74 12.87
C PRO A 130 17.49 -2.00 12.29
N ILE A 131 17.11 -2.97 13.13
CA ILE A 131 16.46 -4.20 12.68
C ILE A 131 15.13 -3.89 11.98
N LEU A 132 14.29 -3.02 12.54
CA LEU A 132 13.03 -2.61 11.92
C LEU A 132 13.23 -1.96 10.55
N ILE A 133 14.25 -1.11 10.41
CA ILE A 133 14.61 -0.49 9.13
C ILE A 133 15.06 -1.56 8.13
N LEU A 134 15.92 -2.50 8.55
CA LEU A 134 16.37 -3.59 7.68
C LEU A 134 15.21 -4.48 7.24
N ILE A 135 14.27 -4.80 8.14
CA ILE A 135 13.06 -5.56 7.81
C ILE A 135 12.18 -4.77 6.84
N SER A 136 11.99 -3.46 7.03
CA SER A 136 11.18 -2.66 6.10
C SER A 136 11.81 -2.59 4.71
N LEU A 137 13.14 -2.40 4.64
CA LEU A 137 13.89 -2.42 3.38
C LEU A 137 13.82 -3.80 2.71
N TYR A 138 13.86 -4.88 3.49
CA TYR A 138 13.73 -6.23 3.00
C TYR A 138 12.33 -6.51 2.42
N ILE A 139 11.27 -6.13 3.13
CA ILE A 139 9.90 -6.24 2.62
C ILE A 139 9.75 -5.41 1.34
N MET A 140 10.29 -4.19 1.31
CA MET A 140 10.27 -3.34 0.11
C MET A 140 10.99 -3.99 -1.07
N TYR A 141 12.14 -4.63 -0.82
CA TYR A 141 12.86 -5.42 -1.83
C TYR A 141 11.98 -6.56 -2.39
N LEU A 142 11.29 -7.32 -1.54
CA LEU A 142 10.40 -8.40 -1.97
C LEU A 142 9.24 -7.85 -2.82
N VAL A 143 8.55 -6.81 -2.33
CA VAL A 143 7.44 -6.17 -3.04
C VAL A 143 7.87 -5.67 -4.41
N ALA A 144 9.07 -5.12 -4.53
CA ALA A 144 9.61 -4.63 -5.81
C ALA A 144 10.02 -5.75 -6.78
N LYS A 145 10.38 -6.94 -6.29
CA LYS A 145 10.83 -8.09 -7.11
C LYS A 145 9.70 -9.03 -7.52
N ILE A 146 8.59 -9.01 -6.79
CA ILE A 146 7.43 -9.85 -7.10
C ILE A 146 6.75 -9.34 -8.38
N ASP A 147 6.51 -10.26 -9.32
CA ASP A 147 5.71 -9.96 -10.50
C ASP A 147 4.22 -9.99 -10.13
N TRP A 148 3.68 -8.79 -9.89
CA TRP A 148 2.28 -8.60 -9.51
C TRP A 148 1.28 -9.04 -10.59
N VAL A 149 1.68 -9.08 -11.86
CA VAL A 149 0.82 -9.55 -12.96
C VAL A 149 0.64 -11.06 -12.85
N VAL A 150 1.71 -11.80 -12.55
CA VAL A 150 1.63 -13.26 -12.33
C VAL A 150 0.82 -13.57 -11.07
N VAL A 151 1.04 -12.81 -9.99
CA VAL A 151 0.25 -12.94 -8.75
C VAL A 151 -1.24 -12.77 -9.03
N ALA A 152 -1.64 -11.68 -9.70
CA ALA A 152 -3.03 -11.41 -10.04
C ALA A 152 -3.66 -12.53 -10.90
N ASN A 153 -2.90 -13.04 -11.88
CA ASN A 153 -3.34 -14.15 -12.71
C ASN A 153 -3.52 -15.44 -11.91
N GLU A 154 -2.65 -15.73 -10.96
CA GLU A 154 -2.75 -16.92 -10.09
C GLU A 154 -3.96 -16.83 -9.16
N PHE A 155 -4.25 -15.65 -8.60
CA PHE A 155 -5.49 -15.41 -7.84
C PHE A 155 -6.74 -15.59 -8.69
N SER A 156 -6.72 -15.15 -9.95
CA SER A 156 -7.85 -15.29 -10.87
C SER A 156 -8.06 -16.74 -11.34
N LYS A 157 -6.98 -17.45 -11.70
CA LYS A 157 -7.07 -18.80 -12.29
C LYS A 157 -7.24 -19.91 -11.25
N LYS A 158 -6.53 -19.82 -10.12
CA LYS A 158 -6.47 -20.89 -9.11
C LYS A 158 -7.17 -20.50 -7.80
N GLY A 159 -7.87 -19.37 -7.81
CA GLY A 159 -8.55 -18.82 -6.64
C GLY A 159 -7.58 -18.29 -5.57
N PHE A 160 -8.15 -17.88 -4.44
CA PHE A 160 -7.41 -17.26 -3.33
C PHE A 160 -6.24 -18.12 -2.82
N ILE A 161 -6.48 -19.42 -2.62
CA ILE A 161 -5.47 -20.36 -2.10
C ILE A 161 -4.31 -20.50 -3.09
N GLY A 162 -4.58 -20.56 -4.39
CA GLY A 162 -3.56 -20.66 -5.42
C GLY A 162 -2.66 -19.43 -5.47
N GLY A 163 -3.26 -18.24 -5.41
CA GLY A 163 -2.54 -16.97 -5.34
C GLY A 163 -1.65 -16.85 -4.11
N VAL A 164 -2.16 -17.22 -2.93
CA VAL A 164 -1.37 -17.23 -1.69
C VAL A 164 -0.21 -18.23 -1.77
N LYS A 165 -0.44 -19.44 -2.28
CA LYS A 165 0.61 -20.45 -2.42
C LYS A 165 1.73 -19.99 -3.35
N TYR A 166 1.38 -19.33 -4.45
CA TYR A 166 2.36 -18.73 -5.36
C TYR A 166 3.17 -17.64 -4.66
N LEU A 167 2.51 -16.69 -3.98
CA LEU A 167 3.18 -15.61 -3.23
C LEU A 167 4.18 -16.14 -2.19
N VAL A 168 3.78 -17.14 -1.39
CA VAL A 168 4.67 -17.75 -0.39
C VAL A 168 5.88 -18.38 -1.06
N ARG A 169 5.67 -19.17 -2.13
CA ARG A 169 6.76 -19.82 -2.86
C ARG A 169 7.73 -18.79 -3.45
N THR A 170 7.21 -17.78 -4.16
CA THR A 170 8.02 -16.72 -4.78
C THR A 170 8.80 -15.93 -3.74
N THR A 171 8.18 -15.65 -2.59
CA THR A 171 8.86 -14.99 -1.47
C THR A 171 10.04 -15.82 -0.97
N ILE A 172 9.87 -17.13 -0.76
CA ILE A 172 10.94 -18.04 -0.35
C ILE A 172 12.06 -18.07 -1.40
N GLU A 173 11.73 -18.18 -2.69
CA GLU A 173 12.72 -18.20 -3.78
C GLU A 173 13.58 -16.93 -3.81
N TYR A 174 12.96 -15.74 -3.69
CA TYR A 174 13.71 -14.48 -3.64
C TYR A 174 14.51 -14.30 -2.34
N THR A 175 14.00 -14.83 -1.22
CA THR A 175 14.73 -14.85 0.06
C THR A 175 16.01 -15.67 -0.08
N LEU A 176 15.90 -16.89 -0.61
CA LEU A 176 17.04 -17.80 -0.81
C LEU A 176 18.06 -17.22 -1.79
N LYS A 177 17.60 -16.57 -2.85
CA LYS A 177 18.48 -15.89 -3.83
C LYS A 177 19.22 -14.70 -3.23
N LEU A 178 18.57 -13.92 -2.36
CA LEU A 178 19.21 -12.82 -1.65
C LEU A 178 20.30 -13.34 -0.71
N LEU A 179 19.98 -14.36 0.09
CA LEU A 179 20.93 -14.98 1.02
C LEU A 179 22.13 -15.61 0.28
N SER A 180 21.91 -16.33 -0.80
CA SER A 180 22.99 -16.93 -1.59
C SER A 180 23.89 -15.88 -2.25
N GLY A 181 23.31 -14.75 -2.70
CA GLY A 181 24.07 -13.62 -3.21
C GLY A 181 24.96 -12.96 -2.16
N ILE A 182 24.44 -12.78 -0.94
CA ILE A 182 25.21 -12.22 0.20
C ILE A 182 26.34 -13.17 0.59
N ILE A 183 26.05 -14.47 0.76
CA ILE A 183 27.05 -15.48 1.10
C ILE A 183 28.15 -15.54 0.03
N GLY A 184 27.78 -15.54 -1.25
CA GLY A 184 28.74 -15.54 -2.36
C GLY A 184 29.63 -14.28 -2.40
N PHE A 185 29.10 -13.12 -2.04
CA PHE A 185 29.88 -11.88 -1.91
C PHE A 185 30.92 -11.97 -0.79
N PHE A 186 30.55 -12.49 0.39
CA PHE A 186 31.48 -12.65 1.51
C PHE A 186 32.57 -13.70 1.21
N ILE A 187 32.22 -14.83 0.59
CA ILE A 187 33.20 -15.87 0.20
C ILE A 187 34.22 -15.32 -0.81
N ARG A 188 33.79 -14.49 -1.77
CA ARG A 188 34.70 -13.86 -2.74
C ARG A 188 35.64 -12.82 -2.14
N LYS A 189 35.31 -12.25 -0.99
CA LYS A 189 36.11 -11.21 -0.33
C LYS A 189 37.15 -11.76 0.64
N ILE A 190 36.99 -13.02 1.07
CA ILE A 190 37.91 -13.74 1.97
C ILE A 190 39.01 -14.48 1.18
N ARG A 191 38.84 -14.65 -0.14
CA ARG A 191 39.82 -15.23 -1.06
C ARG A 191 40.59 -14.14 -1.79
#